data_AF-A0A938EZA6-F1
#
_entry.id   AF-A0A938EZA6-F1
#
_cell.length_a   1.000
_cell.length_b   1.000
_cell.length_c   1.000
_cell.angle_alpha   90.00
_cell.angle_beta   90.00
_cell.angle_gamma   90.00
#
_symmetry.space_group_name_H-M   'P 1'
#
loop_
_entity.id
_entity.type
_entity.pdbx_description
1 polymer ?
#
loop_
_entity_poly.entity_id
_entity_poly.type
_entity_poly.pdbx_seq_one_letter_code
_entity_poly.pdbx_strand_id
1 'polypeptide(L)'
;MDKIAIISTRLGGIDGVSIEANKWANAFIKLGLEPVFIAGDYNKKISTKYILIEHMDFNHPEIVAIKEQAFTRTAENNIKESYSKNSFKLREFLVKTKDLIKIKINSEIKRL
;
A
#
# COMPACT_ATOMS: atom_id res chain seq x y z
N MET A 1 -11.69 -9.04 20.96
CA MET A 1 -11.27 -7.66 20.66
C MET A 1 -11.43 -7.48 19.17
N ASP A 2 -12.20 -6.49 18.71
CA ASP A 2 -12.39 -6.27 17.28
C ASP A 2 -11.14 -5.59 16.68
N LYS A 3 -10.74 -6.01 15.49
CA LYS A 3 -9.53 -5.54 14.80
C LYS A 3 -9.86 -4.40 13.84
N ILE A 4 -8.98 -3.40 13.76
CA ILE A 4 -9.09 -2.29 12.80
C ILE A 4 -7.77 -2.08 12.05
N ALA A 5 -7.84 -1.97 10.73
CA ALA A 5 -6.66 -1.82 9.89
C ALA A 5 -6.34 -0.34 9.62
N ILE A 6 -5.08 0.05 9.81
CA ILE A 6 -4.54 1.33 9.32
C ILE A 6 -3.58 1.02 8.18
N ILE A 7 -3.91 1.51 6.98
CA ILE A 7 -3.28 1.11 5.72
C ILE A 7 -2.60 2.30 5.06
N SER A 8 -1.32 2.16 4.70
CA SER A 8 -0.55 3.17 3.96
C SER A 8 0.54 2.49 3.13
N THR A 9 1.07 3.11 2.09
CA THR A 9 2.17 2.55 1.28
C THR A 9 3.44 2.35 2.13
N ARG A 10 3.68 3.25 3.08
CA ARG A 10 4.78 3.19 4.04
C ARG A 10 4.33 3.66 5.42
N LEU A 11 4.84 3.03 6.47
CA LEU A 11 4.64 3.43 7.88
C LEU A 11 5.93 3.17 8.68
N GLY A 12 6.62 4.20 9.18
CA GLY A 12 7.89 3.97 9.90
C GLY A 12 8.85 5.14 9.99
N GLY A 13 8.47 6.30 9.51
CA GLY A 13 9.31 7.49 9.58
C GLY A 13 8.93 8.43 10.72
N ILE A 14 9.61 9.56 10.74
CA ILE A 14 9.19 10.79 11.44
C ILE A 14 8.32 11.64 10.48
N ASP A 15 7.81 11.03 9.41
CA ASP A 15 6.90 11.70 8.49
C ASP A 15 5.52 11.89 9.10
N GLY A 16 4.80 12.90 8.61
CA GLY A 16 3.49 13.26 9.16
C GLY A 16 2.49 12.10 9.12
N VAL A 17 2.52 11.25 8.09
CA VAL A 17 1.61 10.11 7.96
C VAL A 17 1.86 9.08 9.06
N SER A 18 3.12 8.74 9.31
CA SER A 18 3.51 7.80 10.36
C SER A 18 3.14 8.31 11.76
N ILE A 19 3.30 9.61 12.02
CA ILE A 19 2.91 10.23 13.30
C ILE A 19 1.39 10.19 13.50
N GLU A 20 0.61 10.56 12.48
CA GLU A 20 -0.85 10.53 12.56
C GLU A 20 -1.39 9.09 12.68
N ALA A 21 -0.80 8.13 11.95
CA ALA A 21 -1.16 6.71 12.06
C ALA A 21 -1.00 6.18 13.49
N ASN A 22 0.08 6.57 14.18
CA ASN A 22 0.28 6.21 15.58
C ASN A 22 -0.73 6.88 16.54
N LYS A 23 -1.11 8.14 16.28
CA LYS A 23 -2.17 8.81 17.07
C LYS A 23 -3.51 8.08 16.91
N TRP A 24 -3.86 7.68 15.69
CA TRP A 24 -5.07 6.89 15.43
C TRP A 24 -5.01 5.52 16.09
N ALA A 25 -3.90 4.80 16.02
CA ALA A 25 -3.73 3.53 16.73
C ALA A 25 -4.00 3.67 18.23
N ASN A 26 -3.43 4.72 18.85
CA ASN A 26 -3.67 5.01 20.27
C ASN A 26 -5.13 5.36 20.57
N ALA A 27 -5.82 6.07 19.67
CA ALA A 27 -7.25 6.34 19.82
C ALA A 27 -8.08 5.05 19.74
N PHE A 28 -7.75 4.14 18.82
CA PHE A 28 -8.46 2.86 18.67
C PHE A 28 -8.25 1.93 19.88
N ILE A 29 -7.05 1.89 20.45
CA ILE A 29 -6.79 1.15 21.69
C ILE A 29 -7.68 1.66 22.82
N LYS A 30 -7.84 2.98 22.97
CA LYS A 30 -8.73 3.60 23.97
C LYS A 30 -10.22 3.27 23.75
N LEU A 31 -10.60 2.95 22.51
CA LEU A 31 -11.95 2.51 22.15
C LEU A 31 -12.14 0.99 22.30
N GLY A 32 -11.14 0.24 22.79
CA GLY A 32 -11.22 -1.22 22.94
C GLY A 32 -11.01 -2.00 21.64
N LEU A 33 -10.46 -1.37 20.61
CA LEU A 33 -10.11 -2.00 19.34
C LEU A 33 -8.63 -2.40 19.32
N GLU A 34 -8.31 -3.39 18.48
CA GLU A 34 -6.94 -3.82 18.21
C GLU A 34 -6.46 -3.25 16.86
N PRO A 35 -5.67 -2.17 16.85
CA PRO A 35 -5.13 -1.61 15.61
C PRO A 35 -4.06 -2.54 15.01
N VAL A 36 -4.18 -2.80 13.71
CA VAL A 36 -3.21 -3.55 12.91
C VAL A 36 -2.74 -2.65 11.78
N PHE A 37 -1.44 -2.42 11.68
CA PHE A 37 -0.87 -1.68 10.57
C PHE A 37 -0.72 -2.58 9.34
N ILE A 38 -0.97 -2.04 8.14
CA ILE A 38 -0.66 -2.69 6.87
C ILE A 38 0.09 -1.71 5.96
N ALA A 39 1.31 -2.05 5.55
CA ALA A 39 2.14 -1.21 4.71
C ALA A 39 3.18 -2.00 3.91
N GLY A 40 3.73 -1.36 2.89
CA GLY A 40 4.78 -1.95 2.05
C GLY A 40 6.19 -1.77 2.57
N ASP A 41 6.39 -0.84 3.50
CA ASP A 41 7.65 -0.68 4.21
C ASP A 41 7.38 -0.22 5.65
N TYR A 42 8.17 -0.79 6.57
CA TYR A 42 8.17 -0.50 8.00
C TYR A 42 9.56 -0.26 8.54
N ASN A 43 9.68 0.74 9.40
CA ASN A 43 10.87 0.86 10.23
C ASN A 43 10.77 -0.08 11.44
N LYS A 44 11.84 -0.82 11.71
CA LYS A 44 11.93 -1.92 12.69
C LYS A 44 11.63 -1.55 14.16
N LYS A 45 11.33 -0.27 14.44
CA LYS A 45 11.02 0.24 15.78
C LYS A 45 9.53 0.29 16.10
N ILE A 46 8.65 -0.09 15.18
CA ILE A 46 7.20 -0.11 15.44
C ILE A 46 6.86 -1.31 16.33
N SER A 47 6.29 -1.03 17.50
CA SER A 47 5.85 -2.03 18.48
C SER A 47 4.42 -2.53 18.25
N THR A 48 3.66 -1.88 17.37
CA THR A 48 2.28 -2.25 17.02
C THR A 48 2.27 -3.46 16.08
N LYS A 49 1.24 -4.31 16.18
CA LYS A 49 1.04 -5.41 15.21
C LYS A 49 0.98 -4.86 13.78
N TYR A 50 1.69 -5.50 12.87
CA TYR A 50 1.78 -5.07 11.49
C TYR A 50 1.76 -6.24 10.50
N ILE A 51 1.33 -5.96 9.28
CA ILE A 51 1.37 -6.84 8.12
C ILE A 51 2.15 -6.12 7.02
N LEU A 52 3.29 -6.71 6.63
CA LEU A 52 4.11 -6.20 5.52
C LEU A 52 3.60 -6.75 4.18
N ILE A 53 3.27 -5.86 3.25
CA ILE A 53 2.93 -6.17 1.87
C ILE A 53 3.87 -5.38 0.96
N GLU A 54 5.05 -5.91 0.68
CA GLU A 54 6.13 -5.25 -0.08
C GLU A 54 5.67 -4.58 -1.40
N HIS A 55 4.65 -5.17 -2.06
CA HIS A 55 4.07 -4.61 -3.30
C HIS A 55 3.37 -3.26 -3.11
N MET A 56 3.10 -2.85 -1.86
CA MET A 56 2.56 -1.53 -1.53
C MET A 56 3.65 -0.47 -1.37
N ASP A 57 4.93 -0.83 -1.31
CA ASP A 57 6.01 0.14 -1.20
C ASP A 57 6.09 0.93 -2.51
N PHE A 58 6.16 2.25 -2.39
CA PHE A 58 6.29 3.14 -3.54
C PHE A 58 7.56 2.86 -4.36
N ASN A 59 8.59 2.29 -3.73
CA ASN A 59 9.83 1.90 -4.41
C ASN A 59 9.79 0.47 -4.97
N HIS A 60 8.66 -0.25 -4.86
CA HIS A 60 8.52 -1.57 -5.46
C HIS A 60 8.73 -1.48 -6.98
N PRO A 61 9.52 -2.39 -7.61
CA PRO A 61 9.88 -2.30 -9.02
C PRO A 61 8.69 -2.12 -9.97
N GLU A 62 7.56 -2.78 -9.70
CA GLU A 62 6.35 -2.67 -10.51
C GLU A 62 5.71 -1.27 -10.41
N ILE A 63 5.69 -0.67 -9.21
CA ILE A 63 5.15 0.67 -9.00
C ILE A 63 6.05 1.71 -9.65
N VAL A 64 7.38 1.55 -9.52
CA VAL A 64 8.36 2.40 -10.19
C VAL A 64 8.20 2.34 -11.71
N ALA A 65 8.06 1.15 -12.30
CA ALA A 65 7.83 0.99 -13.74
C ALA A 65 6.54 1.69 -14.21
N ILE A 66 5.45 1.59 -13.44
CA ILE A 66 4.19 2.30 -13.72
C ILE A 66 4.40 3.82 -13.65
N LYS A 67 5.11 4.31 -12.63
CA LYS A 67 5.39 5.73 -12.45
C LYS A 67 6.25 6.27 -13.59
N GLU A 68 7.30 5.57 -13.99
CA GLU A 68 8.12 5.94 -15.15
C GLU A 68 7.30 5.96 -16.44
N GLN A 69 6.46 4.94 -16.66
CA GLN A 69 5.57 4.93 -17.81
C GLN A 69 4.59 6.11 -17.83
N ALA A 70 4.09 6.50 -16.67
CA ALA A 70 3.13 7.59 -16.52
C ALA A 70 3.78 8.98 -16.66
N PHE A 71 5.01 9.16 -16.17
CA PHE A 71 5.62 10.49 -15.99
C PHE A 71 6.88 10.74 -16.86
N THR A 72 7.49 9.73 -17.50
CA THR A 72 8.68 9.89 -18.35
C THR A 72 8.32 10.18 -19.83
N ARG A 73 7.10 10.62 -20.12
CA ARG A 73 6.67 11.04 -21.48
C ARG A 73 6.80 12.54 -21.70
N THR A 74 8.04 13.00 -21.81
CA THR A 74 8.47 14.17 -22.57
C THR A 74 9.91 13.87 -22.99
N ALA A 75 10.19 13.49 -24.24
CA ALA A 75 10.30 14.50 -25.29
C ALA A 75 10.08 14.02 -26.75
N GLU A 76 9.85 12.75 -27.07
CA GLU A 76 9.86 12.34 -28.49
C GLU A 76 8.70 11.42 -28.89
N ASN A 77 7.76 12.02 -29.63
CA ASN A 77 6.93 11.49 -30.73
C ASN A 77 5.94 10.31 -30.50
N ASN A 78 4.70 10.55 -30.96
CA ASN A 78 3.59 9.60 -31.21
C ASN A 78 2.70 9.19 -30.03
N ILE A 79 1.92 10.17 -29.55
CA ILE A 79 1.04 10.06 -28.38
C ILE A 79 -0.32 9.38 -28.64
N LYS A 80 -0.78 9.07 -29.86
CA LYS A 80 -2.16 8.56 -30.02
C LYS A 80 -2.36 7.04 -29.93
N GLU A 81 -1.35 6.21 -30.15
CA GLU A 81 -1.57 4.76 -30.35
C GLU A 81 -1.27 3.88 -29.12
N SER A 82 -0.42 4.35 -28.19
CA SER A 82 0.01 3.55 -27.03
C SER A 82 -0.89 3.63 -25.78
N TYR A 83 -1.67 4.69 -25.59
CA TYR A 83 -2.48 4.84 -24.36
C TYR A 83 -3.62 3.83 -24.27
N SER A 84 -4.19 3.42 -25.41
CA SER A 84 -5.29 2.45 -25.45
C SER A 84 -4.83 1.05 -24.99
N LYS A 85 -3.69 0.56 -25.47
CA LYS A 85 -3.16 -0.76 -25.06
C LYS A 85 -2.59 -0.78 -23.63
N ASN A 86 -1.94 0.30 -23.19
CA ASN A 86 -1.28 0.33 -21.88
C ASN A 86 -2.23 0.64 -20.71
N SER A 87 -3.30 1.41 -20.92
CA SER A 87 -4.34 1.61 -19.90
C SER A 87 -5.08 0.32 -19.56
N PHE A 88 -5.28 -0.56 -20.55
CA PHE A 88 -5.81 -1.91 -20.34
C PHE A 88 -4.91 -2.73 -19.42
N LYS A 89 -3.59 -2.74 -19.67
CA LYS A 89 -2.63 -3.46 -18.83
C LYS A 89 -2.57 -2.93 -17.41
N LEU A 90 -2.63 -1.61 -17.23
CA LEU A 90 -2.65 -1.00 -15.89
C LEU A 90 -3.93 -1.38 -15.13
N ARG A 91 -5.10 -1.33 -15.78
CA ARG A 91 -6.36 -1.71 -15.16
C ARG A 91 -6.37 -3.18 -14.75
N GLU A 92 -5.86 -4.06 -15.60
CA GLU A 92 -5.75 -5.49 -15.32
C GLU A 92 -4.79 -5.77 -14.15
N PHE A 93 -3.65 -5.08 -14.13
CA PHE A 93 -2.69 -5.14 -13.02
C PHE A 93 -3.33 -4.67 -11.71
N LEU A 94 -4.01 -3.52 -11.70
CA LEU A 94 -4.68 -2.99 -10.50
C LEU A 94 -5.75 -3.95 -9.96
N VAL A 95 -6.52 -4.58 -10.85
CA VAL A 95 -7.52 -5.60 -10.45
C VAL A 95 -6.82 -6.80 -9.82
N LYS A 96 -5.76 -7.32 -10.45
CA LYS A 96 -5.00 -8.46 -9.94
C LYS A 96 -4.37 -8.16 -8.58
N THR A 97 -3.76 -6.99 -8.42
CA THR A 97 -3.15 -6.55 -7.16
C THR A 97 -4.19 -6.39 -6.06
N LYS A 98 -5.36 -5.82 -6.37
CA LYS A 98 -6.50 -5.75 -5.42
C LYS A 98 -6.91 -7.14 -4.94
N ASP A 99 -7.01 -8.10 -5.85
CA ASP A 99 -7.44 -9.46 -5.51
C ASP A 99 -6.36 -10.20 -4.69
N LEU A 100 -5.08 -10.03 -5.01
CA LEU A 100 -3.96 -10.54 -4.23
C LEU A 100 -3.93 -9.98 -2.80
N ILE A 101 -4.10 -8.66 -2.65
CA ILE A 101 -4.20 -8.01 -1.34
C ILE A 101 -5.38 -8.59 -0.55
N LYS A 102 -6.55 -8.74 -1.20
CA LYS A 102 -7.74 -9.30 -0.56
C LYS A 102 -7.53 -10.75 -0.10
N ILE A 103 -6.88 -11.59 -0.91
CA ILE A 103 -6.52 -12.97 -0.54
C ILE A 103 -5.57 -12.96 0.66
N LYS A 104 -4.50 -12.17 0.61
CA LYS A 104 -3.47 -12.15 1.66
C LYS A 104 -4.00 -11.59 2.98
N ILE A 105 -4.82 -10.55 2.94
CA ILE A 105 -5.52 -10.03 4.12
C ILE A 105 -6.43 -11.10 4.71
N ASN A 106 -7.23 -11.79 3.90
CA ASN A 106 -8.13 -12.84 4.40
C ASN A 106 -7.37 -14.04 4.98
N SER A 107 -6.20 -14.41 4.44
CA SER A 107 -5.39 -15.50 4.98
C SER A 107 -4.71 -15.14 6.29
N GLU A 108 -4.23 -13.90 6.42
CA GLU A 108 -3.59 -13.42 7.66
C GLU A 108 -4.64 -13.13 8.75
N ILE A 109 -5.80 -12.59 8.41
CA ILE A 109 -6.91 -12.40 9.37
C ILE A 109 -7.37 -13.73 9.95
N LYS A 110 -7.44 -14.81 9.16
CA LYS A 110 -7.81 -16.15 9.66
C LYS A 110 -6.75 -16.78 10.58
N ARG A 111 -5.51 -16.31 10.54
CA ARG A 111 -4.41 -16.77 11.40
C ARG A 111 -4.32 -16.02 12.73
N LEU A 112 -5.01 -14.87 12.86
CA LEU A 112 -5.04 -14.01 14.04
C LEU A 112 -6.33 -14.22 14.84
#